data_AF-A0A849BHV5-F1
#
_entry.id   AF-A0A849BHV5-F1
#
_cell.length_a   1.000
_cell.length_b   1.000
_cell.length_c   1.000
_cell.angle_alpha   90.00
_cell.angle_beta   90.00
_cell.angle_gamma   90.00
#
_symmetry.space_group_name_H-M   'P 1'
#
loop_
_entity.id
_entity.type
_entity.pdbx_description
1 polymer ?
#
loop_
_entity_poly.entity_id
_entity_poly.type
_entity_poly.pdbx_seq_one_letter_code
_entity_poly.pdbx_strand_id
1 'polypeptide(L)'
;MSHDLAVYVGAHPSDAAEAMAAFDRLSGTTGQASPPSAPIHAFLDDLARVLPDDHEAWASPPPAGEADGDTLVLPLAYGDGLERTLVTIVDLAHQHGLVCIDLSAEDVYLPMDDGSAYADHLDVLERPADQATDVYARFIRGVISPELRRLGCRGSAGKYRLKDTGDDYALVGFQKGHDNSAWEVTFTINLVHVSADAWAAARREHSWLTKHPSHLGGDPVGWHERIGMLDDPPADRWWALRTQDDVPEVTQDVVRLLRDEAIPELRRQVAGDPTARPMWH
;
A
#
# COMPACT_ATOMS: atom_id res chain seq x y z
N MET A 1 4.55 -5.82 -4.38
CA MET A 1 5.81 -5.84 -3.62
C MET A 1 5.74 -7.06 -2.71
N SER A 2 6.85 -7.69 -2.36
CA SER A 2 6.89 -8.75 -1.35
C SER A 2 7.39 -8.17 -0.02
N HIS A 3 6.94 -8.77 1.07
CA HIS A 3 7.46 -8.56 2.40
C HIS A 3 8.26 -9.82 2.75
N ASP A 4 9.58 -9.69 2.82
CA ASP A 4 10.44 -10.86 2.96
C ASP A 4 10.87 -11.04 4.42
N LEU A 5 10.48 -12.18 5.01
CA LEU A 5 11.04 -12.65 6.27
C LEU A 5 12.20 -13.60 6.00
N ALA A 6 13.20 -13.59 6.86
CA ALA A 6 14.20 -14.65 6.88
C ALA A 6 14.26 -15.34 8.24
N VAL A 7 14.54 -16.64 8.22
CA VAL A 7 14.80 -17.45 9.41
C VAL A 7 16.15 -18.14 9.28
N TYR A 8 16.87 -18.26 10.40
CA TYR A 8 18.15 -18.96 10.40
C TYR A 8 18.47 -19.67 11.72
N VAL A 9 19.36 -20.65 11.64
CA VAL A 9 19.94 -21.35 12.80
C VAL A 9 21.14 -20.56 13.31
N GLY A 10 21.10 -20.09 14.56
CA GLY A 10 22.22 -19.35 15.13
C GLY A 10 22.02 -18.92 16.57
N ALA A 11 22.99 -18.19 17.10
CA ALA A 11 22.86 -17.54 18.39
C ALA A 11 21.80 -16.42 18.32
N HIS A 12 21.05 -16.24 19.41
CA HIS A 12 20.12 -15.12 19.51
C HIS A 12 20.89 -13.81 19.47
N PRO A 13 20.58 -12.93 18.51
CA PRO A 13 21.21 -11.63 18.41
C PRO A 13 20.71 -10.71 19.52
N SER A 14 21.51 -9.70 19.86
CA SER A 14 21.12 -8.65 20.80
C SER A 14 20.35 -7.50 20.14
N ASP A 15 20.50 -7.33 18.83
CA ASP A 15 19.80 -6.33 18.02
C ASP A 15 19.69 -6.75 16.55
N ALA A 16 18.93 -5.97 15.77
CA ALA A 16 18.70 -6.24 14.35
C ALA A 16 19.98 -6.20 13.51
N ALA A 17 20.93 -5.32 13.84
CA ALA A 17 22.18 -5.19 13.09
C ALA A 17 23.06 -6.45 13.23
N GLU A 18 23.14 -7.01 14.44
CA GLU A 18 23.80 -8.27 14.70
C GLU A 18 23.11 -9.43 13.96
N ALA A 19 21.78 -9.45 13.97
CA ALA A 19 20.96 -10.45 13.29
C ALA A 19 21.20 -10.45 11.77
N MET A 20 21.11 -9.28 11.13
CA MET A 20 21.35 -9.10 9.69
C MET A 20 22.76 -9.54 9.31
N ALA A 21 23.76 -9.10 10.08
CA ALA A 21 25.15 -9.47 9.83
C ALA A 21 25.39 -10.98 10.00
N ALA A 22 24.67 -11.65 10.90
CA ALA A 22 24.72 -13.11 11.03
C ALA A 22 24.08 -13.81 9.84
N PHE A 23 22.92 -13.35 9.41
CA PHE A 23 22.23 -13.86 8.23
C PHE A 23 23.09 -13.73 6.96
N ASP A 24 23.68 -12.56 6.70
CA ASP A 24 24.57 -12.31 5.55
C ASP A 24 25.78 -13.25 5.52
N ARG A 25 26.35 -13.58 6.69
CA ARG A 25 27.47 -14.53 6.78
C ARG A 25 27.06 -15.95 6.40
N LEU A 26 25.83 -16.34 6.76
CA LEU A 26 25.30 -17.68 6.49
C LEU A 26 24.82 -17.81 5.04
N SER A 27 24.15 -16.79 4.50
CA SER A 27 23.65 -16.77 3.12
C SER A 27 24.77 -16.50 2.10
N GLY A 28 25.87 -15.87 2.51
CA GLY A 28 27.03 -15.56 1.65
C GLY A 28 28.00 -16.71 1.36
N THR A 29 27.81 -17.90 1.97
CA THR A 29 28.73 -19.04 1.82
C THR A 29 28.44 -19.91 0.58
N THR A 30 29.00 -19.50 -0.57
CA THR A 30 29.33 -20.29 -1.79
C THR A 30 28.20 -20.87 -2.67
N GLY A 31 28.35 -20.69 -3.99
CA GLY A 31 27.33 -20.87 -5.05
C GLY A 31 26.87 -22.29 -5.39
N GLN A 32 26.69 -23.16 -4.40
CA GLN A 32 26.00 -24.43 -4.56
C GLN A 32 25.05 -24.64 -3.36
N ALA A 33 23.74 -24.60 -3.63
CA ALA A 33 22.70 -24.76 -2.62
C ALA A 33 22.93 -26.04 -1.81
N SER A 34 22.97 -25.89 -0.49
CA SER A 34 23.04 -26.98 0.47
C SER A 34 21.64 -27.42 0.85
N PRO A 35 21.41 -28.72 1.07
CA PRO A 35 20.14 -29.16 1.61
C PRO A 35 19.87 -28.48 2.96
N PRO A 36 18.59 -28.19 3.31
CA PRO A 36 18.27 -27.53 4.56
C PRO A 36 18.76 -28.34 5.76
N SER A 37 19.14 -27.66 6.84
CA SER A 37 19.53 -28.30 8.07
C SER A 37 18.31 -28.88 8.80
N ALA A 38 18.55 -29.80 9.75
CA ALA A 38 17.47 -30.46 10.46
C ALA A 38 16.50 -29.49 11.17
N PRO A 39 16.97 -28.40 11.84
CA PRO A 39 16.06 -27.39 12.40
C PRO A 39 15.21 -26.68 11.34
N ILE A 40 15.78 -26.31 10.19
CA ILE A 40 15.03 -25.66 9.11
C ILE A 40 14.00 -26.63 8.51
N HIS A 41 14.37 -27.90 8.32
CA HIS A 41 13.43 -28.94 7.89
C HIS A 41 12.26 -29.10 8.86
N ALA A 42 12.53 -29.18 10.17
CA ALA A 42 11.49 -29.32 11.18
C ALA A 42 10.53 -28.12 11.20
N PHE A 43 11.09 -26.91 11.09
CA PHE A 43 10.31 -25.68 10.95
C PHE A 43 9.43 -25.69 9.70
N LEU A 44 9.97 -26.06 8.53
CA LEU A 44 9.21 -26.15 7.29
C LEU A 44 8.06 -27.16 7.37
N ASP A 45 8.28 -28.32 8.00
CA ASP A 45 7.25 -29.35 8.18
C ASP A 45 6.07 -28.86 9.02
N ASP A 46 6.32 -28.06 10.07
CA ASP A 46 5.27 -27.46 10.87
C ASP A 46 4.64 -26.25 10.18
N LEU A 47 5.43 -25.45 9.47
CA LEU A 47 4.96 -24.29 8.73
C LEU A 47 3.93 -24.73 7.68
N ALA A 48 4.22 -25.79 6.91
CA ALA A 48 3.32 -26.33 5.90
C ALA A 48 1.98 -26.85 6.48
N ARG A 49 1.92 -27.17 7.78
CA ARG A 49 0.66 -27.58 8.44
C ARG A 49 -0.22 -26.39 8.80
N VAL A 50 0.38 -25.24 9.11
CA VAL A 50 -0.32 -24.03 9.57
C VAL A 50 -0.58 -23.06 8.43
N LEU A 51 0.37 -22.95 7.49
CA LEU A 51 0.35 -22.10 6.31
C LEU A 51 0.72 -22.98 5.09
N PRO A 52 -0.26 -23.66 4.47
CA PRO A 52 0.00 -24.53 3.32
C PRO A 52 0.52 -23.73 2.12
N ASP A 53 1.18 -24.40 1.17
CA ASP A 53 1.85 -23.78 0.02
C ASP A 53 0.92 -22.94 -0.87
N ASP A 54 -0.39 -23.21 -0.85
CA ASP A 54 -1.43 -22.49 -1.60
C ASP A 54 -2.11 -21.36 -0.80
N HIS A 55 -1.59 -21.03 0.39
CA HIS A 55 -2.09 -19.95 1.23
C HIS A 55 -1.90 -18.58 0.55
N GLU A 56 -2.91 -17.70 0.66
CA GLU A 56 -2.92 -16.40 -0.02
C GLU A 56 -1.84 -15.41 0.44
N ALA A 57 -1.25 -15.67 1.61
CA ALA A 57 -0.20 -14.83 2.18
C ALA A 57 1.17 -14.99 1.48
N TRP A 58 1.33 -15.95 0.59
CA TRP A 58 2.60 -16.19 -0.11
C TRP A 58 2.71 -15.31 -1.37
N ALA A 59 3.76 -14.49 -1.46
CA ALA A 59 4.02 -13.69 -2.68
C ALA A 59 4.52 -14.56 -3.84
N SER A 60 5.18 -15.66 -3.51
CA SER A 60 5.49 -16.78 -4.39
C SER A 60 5.33 -18.06 -3.56
N PRO A 61 4.93 -19.20 -4.18
CA PRO A 61 4.74 -20.44 -3.44
C PRO A 61 6.01 -20.74 -2.64
N PRO A 62 5.96 -20.85 -1.31
CA PRO A 62 7.14 -21.06 -0.49
C PRO A 62 7.66 -22.44 -0.84
N PRO A 63 8.81 -22.58 -1.52
CA PRO A 63 9.33 -23.90 -1.74
C PRO A 63 10.34 -24.15 -0.63
N ALA A 64 10.40 -25.38 -0.16
CA ALA A 64 11.59 -25.93 0.48
C ALA A 64 12.90 -25.74 -0.35
N GLY A 65 12.87 -25.08 -1.53
CA GLY A 65 14.01 -24.70 -2.36
C GLY A 65 14.59 -23.30 -2.12
N GLU A 66 13.97 -22.47 -1.28
CA GLU A 66 14.59 -21.22 -0.77
C GLU A 66 15.35 -21.44 0.55
N ALA A 67 15.22 -22.63 1.13
CA ALA A 67 16.05 -23.04 2.25
C ALA A 67 17.44 -23.49 1.74
N ASP A 68 18.48 -22.89 2.31
CA ASP A 68 19.87 -23.20 2.01
C ASP A 68 20.63 -23.41 3.32
N GLY A 69 20.94 -24.68 3.61
CA GLY A 69 21.59 -25.08 4.85
C GLY A 69 20.85 -24.55 6.09
N ASP A 70 21.47 -23.61 6.79
CA ASP A 70 20.97 -23.04 8.05
C ASP A 70 20.09 -21.79 7.86
N THR A 71 19.68 -21.48 6.63
CA THR A 71 18.91 -20.26 6.31
C THR A 71 17.69 -20.58 5.46
N LEU A 72 16.67 -19.73 5.55
CA LEU A 72 15.47 -19.76 4.72
C LEU A 72 14.90 -18.35 4.58
N VAL A 73 14.46 -17.99 3.38
CA VAL A 73 13.70 -16.76 3.11
C VAL A 73 12.25 -17.13 2.80
N LEU A 74 11.33 -16.31 3.29
CA LEU A 74 9.87 -16.48 3.20
C LEU A 74 9.26 -15.23 2.56
N PRO A 75 8.98 -15.25 1.25
CA PRO A 75 8.39 -14.12 0.56
C PRO A 75 6.88 -14.04 0.81
N LEU A 76 6.44 -13.01 1.52
CA LEU A 76 5.03 -12.78 1.85
C LEU A 76 4.40 -11.71 0.96
N ALA A 77 3.14 -11.91 0.60
CA ALA A 77 2.33 -10.92 -0.08
C ALA A 77 1.88 -9.85 0.91
N TYR A 78 1.92 -8.58 0.51
CA TYR A 78 1.17 -7.55 1.23
C TYR A 78 -0.33 -7.82 1.04
N GLY A 79 -1.08 -7.81 2.14
CA GLY A 79 -2.51 -8.07 2.10
C GLY A 79 -3.13 -8.16 3.49
N ASP A 80 -4.45 -8.35 3.50
CA ASP A 80 -5.20 -8.59 4.74
C ASP A 80 -4.67 -9.86 5.42
N GLY A 81 -4.35 -9.76 6.71
CA GLY A 81 -3.86 -10.89 7.51
C GLY A 81 -2.34 -11.05 7.55
N LEU A 82 -1.55 -10.21 6.85
CA LEU A 82 -0.09 -10.25 6.90
C LEU A 82 0.44 -10.25 8.33
N GLU A 83 -0.04 -9.36 9.21
CA GLU A 83 0.37 -9.31 10.63
C GLU A 83 0.17 -10.64 11.35
N ARG A 84 -0.96 -11.31 11.10
CA ARG A 84 -1.26 -12.61 11.70
C ARG A 84 -0.36 -13.70 11.14
N THR A 85 -0.09 -13.67 9.84
CA THR A 85 0.85 -14.58 9.19
C THR A 85 2.27 -14.40 9.72
N LEU A 86 2.75 -13.15 9.83
CA LEU A 86 4.06 -12.81 10.37
C LEU A 86 4.23 -13.38 11.77
N VAL A 87 3.30 -13.09 12.67
CA VAL A 87 3.36 -13.60 14.03
C VAL A 87 3.30 -15.12 14.09
N THR A 88 2.49 -15.76 13.26
CA THR A 88 2.45 -17.23 13.17
C THR A 88 3.81 -17.81 12.78
N ILE A 89 4.48 -17.19 11.81
CA ILE A 89 5.82 -17.58 11.35
C ILE A 89 6.86 -17.34 12.44
N VAL A 90 6.84 -16.17 13.09
CA VAL A 90 7.76 -15.79 14.17
C VAL A 90 7.65 -16.75 15.35
N ASP A 91 6.43 -17.04 15.81
CA ASP A 91 6.19 -17.95 16.94
C ASP A 91 6.70 -19.35 16.63
N LEU A 92 6.44 -19.83 15.41
CA LEU A 92 6.92 -21.13 14.99
C LEU A 92 8.46 -21.16 14.90
N ALA A 93 9.08 -20.10 14.37
CA ALA A 93 10.54 -20.00 14.32
C ALA A 93 11.13 -20.07 15.73
N HIS A 94 10.57 -19.34 16.71
CA HIS A 94 11.03 -19.37 18.10
C HIS A 94 10.80 -20.72 18.77
N GLN A 95 9.71 -21.44 18.48
CA GLN A 95 9.49 -22.80 18.97
C GLN A 95 10.57 -23.79 18.50
N HIS A 96 11.12 -23.55 17.31
CA HIS A 96 12.24 -24.33 16.75
C HIS A 96 13.62 -23.78 17.16
N GLY A 97 13.68 -22.76 18.01
CA GLY A 97 14.93 -22.13 18.45
C GLY A 97 15.66 -21.37 17.33
N LEU A 98 14.92 -20.94 16.30
CA LEU A 98 15.43 -20.19 15.16
C LEU A 98 15.35 -18.69 15.45
N VAL A 99 16.19 -17.94 14.75
CA VAL A 99 16.10 -16.47 14.70
C VAL A 99 15.24 -16.09 13.50
N CYS A 100 14.34 -15.11 13.68
CA CYS A 100 13.50 -14.57 12.61
C CYS A 100 13.76 -13.07 12.46
N ILE A 101 14.01 -12.63 11.22
CA ILE A 101 14.29 -11.24 10.86
C ILE A 101 13.36 -10.76 9.75
N ASP A 102 13.04 -9.48 9.79
CA ASP A 102 12.32 -8.76 8.75
C ASP A 102 13.32 -8.08 7.83
N LEU A 103 13.52 -8.64 6.63
CA LEU A 103 14.45 -8.07 5.66
C LEU A 103 13.92 -6.76 5.05
N SER A 104 12.60 -6.54 5.11
CA SER A 104 11.96 -5.36 4.53
C SER A 104 11.99 -4.18 5.49
N ALA A 105 11.84 -4.44 6.79
CA ALA A 105 11.91 -3.44 7.86
C ALA A 105 13.31 -3.28 8.48
N GLU A 106 14.25 -4.16 8.11
CA GLU A 106 15.57 -4.26 8.75
C GLU A 106 15.49 -4.48 10.27
N ASP A 107 14.61 -5.38 10.70
CA ASP A 107 14.34 -5.65 12.13
C ASP A 107 14.51 -7.14 12.51
N VAL A 108 14.55 -7.44 13.80
CA VAL A 108 14.62 -8.80 14.35
C VAL A 108 13.50 -9.05 15.36
N TYR A 109 12.83 -10.19 15.22
CA TYR A 109 11.85 -10.65 16.18
C TYR A 109 12.54 -11.49 17.27
N LEU A 110 12.78 -10.88 18.42
CA LEU A 110 13.38 -11.54 19.58
C LEU A 110 12.33 -12.31 20.40
N PRO A 111 12.65 -13.45 21.02
CA PRO A 111 11.71 -14.10 21.93
C PRO A 111 11.24 -13.13 23.03
N MET A 112 9.95 -13.16 23.36
CA MET A 112 9.38 -12.33 24.42
C MET A 112 9.98 -12.71 25.79
N ASP A 113 10.33 -11.71 26.61
CA ASP A 113 10.97 -11.91 27.92
C ASP A 113 10.12 -12.74 28.89
N ASP A 114 8.80 -12.73 28.73
CA ASP A 114 7.84 -13.47 29.55
C ASP A 114 7.54 -14.89 29.01
N GLY A 115 8.16 -15.27 27.89
CA GLY A 115 8.00 -16.57 27.24
C GLY A 115 6.64 -16.78 26.57
N SER A 116 5.82 -15.74 26.43
CA SER A 116 4.57 -15.79 25.68
C SER A 116 4.82 -15.80 24.17
N ALA A 117 3.84 -16.29 23.41
CA ALA A 117 3.86 -16.21 21.96
C ALA A 117 3.50 -14.78 21.52
N TYR A 118 4.08 -14.30 20.41
CA TYR A 118 3.63 -13.08 19.75
C TYR A 118 2.13 -13.15 19.42
N ALA A 119 1.60 -14.33 19.10
CA ALA A 119 0.17 -14.55 18.85
C ALA A 119 -0.70 -14.25 20.06
N ASP A 120 -0.19 -14.47 21.28
CA ASP A 120 -0.93 -14.15 22.50
C ASP A 120 -1.11 -12.63 22.69
N HIS A 121 -0.29 -11.82 22.00
CA HIS A 121 -0.40 -10.36 21.96
C HIS A 121 -1.17 -9.85 20.74
N LEU A 122 -1.45 -10.68 19.74
CA LEU A 122 -2.32 -10.30 18.62
C LEU A 122 -3.77 -10.10 19.05
N ASP A 123 -4.26 -10.91 19.98
CA ASP A 123 -5.60 -10.68 20.58
C ASP A 123 -5.63 -9.41 21.46
N VAL A 124 -4.46 -8.85 21.79
CA VAL A 124 -4.26 -7.56 22.47
C VAL A 124 -4.08 -6.41 21.47
N LEU A 125 -3.81 -6.69 20.19
CA LEU A 125 -4.08 -5.76 19.09
C LEU A 125 -5.59 -5.74 18.85
N GLU A 126 -6.34 -5.26 19.84
CA GLU A 126 -7.74 -4.90 19.64
C GLU A 126 -7.82 -4.08 18.37
N ARG A 127 -8.66 -4.54 17.43
CA ARG A 127 -9.01 -3.79 16.21
C ARG A 127 -9.15 -2.32 16.61
N PRO A 128 -8.45 -1.38 15.95
CA PRO A 128 -8.34 -0.05 16.50
C PRO A 128 -9.74 0.49 16.66
N ALA A 129 -10.02 1.10 17.83
CA ALA A 129 -11.36 1.54 18.20
C ALA A 129 -12.03 2.35 17.08
N ASP A 130 -11.19 3.06 16.31
CA ASP A 130 -11.51 3.56 14.98
C ASP A 130 -10.69 2.82 13.89
N GLN A 131 -11.36 2.09 13.01
CA GLN A 131 -10.70 1.50 11.84
C GLN A 131 -10.22 2.62 10.90
N ALA A 132 -9.05 2.47 10.29
CA ALA A 132 -8.52 3.41 9.30
C ALA A 132 -9.50 3.69 8.15
N THR A 133 -10.32 2.70 7.78
CA THR A 133 -11.40 2.86 6.80
C THR A 133 -12.50 3.82 7.26
N ASP A 134 -12.85 3.80 8.55
CA ASP A 134 -13.79 4.74 9.17
C ASP A 134 -13.17 6.13 9.31
N VAL A 135 -11.90 6.22 9.71
CA VAL A 135 -11.13 7.47 9.74
C VAL A 135 -11.14 8.11 8.35
N TYR A 136 -10.78 7.37 7.30
CA TYR A 136 -10.81 7.86 5.92
C TYR A 136 -12.22 8.31 5.49
N ALA A 137 -13.26 7.55 5.82
CA ALA A 137 -14.63 7.91 5.47
C ALA A 137 -15.07 9.21 6.17
N ARG A 138 -14.70 9.41 7.43
CA ARG A 138 -14.95 10.65 8.17
C ARG A 138 -14.12 11.81 7.63
N PHE A 139 -12.85 11.59 7.31
CA PHE A 139 -11.97 12.57 6.67
C PHE A 139 -12.58 13.08 5.34
N ILE A 140 -12.97 12.18 4.44
CA ILE A 140 -13.59 12.55 3.17
C ILE A 140 -14.91 13.32 3.39
N ARG A 141 -15.76 12.86 4.31
CA ARG A 141 -17.08 13.45 4.54
C ARG A 141 -17.03 14.79 5.27
N GLY A 142 -16.21 14.87 6.32
CA GLY A 142 -16.16 15.96 7.28
C GLY A 142 -15.17 17.06 6.92
N VAL A 143 -14.10 16.74 6.18
CA VAL A 143 -13.02 17.69 5.87
C VAL A 143 -12.97 18.00 4.38
N ILE A 144 -12.75 16.96 3.55
CA ILE A 144 -12.49 17.14 2.12
C ILE A 144 -13.74 17.59 1.35
N SER A 145 -14.89 16.94 1.57
CA SER A 145 -16.11 17.27 0.85
C SER A 145 -16.56 18.71 1.07
N PRO A 146 -16.57 19.25 2.32
CA PRO A 146 -16.83 20.67 2.54
C PRO A 146 -15.83 21.58 1.82
N GLU A 147 -14.53 21.32 1.89
CA GLU A 147 -13.52 22.18 1.27
C GLU A 147 -13.65 22.20 -0.25
N LEU A 148 -13.79 21.04 -0.89
CA LEU A 148 -14.02 20.98 -2.34
C LEU A 148 -15.29 21.73 -2.76
N ARG A 149 -16.35 21.72 -1.94
CA ARG A 149 -17.54 22.54 -2.21
C ARG A 149 -17.24 24.04 -2.14
N ARG A 150 -16.39 24.48 -1.20
CA ARG A 150 -15.93 25.88 -1.12
C ARG A 150 -15.08 26.25 -2.34
N LEU A 151 -14.28 25.33 -2.83
CA LEU A 151 -13.45 25.50 -4.03
C LEU A 151 -14.25 25.44 -5.36
N GLY A 152 -15.57 25.22 -5.28
CA GLY A 152 -16.46 25.24 -6.44
C GLY A 152 -16.77 23.86 -7.02
N CYS A 153 -16.46 22.78 -6.33
CA CYS A 153 -16.82 21.44 -6.77
C CYS A 153 -18.22 21.02 -6.29
N ARG A 154 -18.79 20.00 -6.94
CA ARG A 154 -19.96 19.24 -6.49
C ARG A 154 -19.64 17.74 -6.51
N GLY A 155 -20.27 16.98 -5.63
CA GLY A 155 -20.04 15.54 -5.52
C GLY A 155 -19.90 15.09 -4.08
N SER A 156 -19.48 13.83 -3.91
CA SER A 156 -19.38 13.15 -2.62
C SER A 156 -18.57 11.87 -2.75
N ALA A 157 -18.20 11.27 -1.61
CA ALA A 157 -17.59 9.94 -1.52
C ALA A 157 -16.33 9.79 -2.39
N GLY A 158 -15.46 10.82 -2.39
CA GLY A 158 -14.21 10.79 -3.15
C GLY A 158 -14.36 11.11 -4.63
N LYS A 159 -15.55 11.47 -5.12
CA LYS A 159 -15.83 11.76 -6.54
C LYS A 159 -16.43 13.15 -6.67
N TYR A 160 -15.69 14.07 -7.26
CA TYR A 160 -16.10 15.46 -7.37
C TYR A 160 -15.93 15.98 -8.80
N ARG A 161 -16.79 16.91 -9.18
CA ARG A 161 -16.74 17.63 -10.46
C ARG A 161 -16.68 19.12 -10.17
N LEU A 162 -15.76 19.83 -10.82
CA LEU A 162 -15.70 21.29 -10.79
C LEU A 162 -16.98 21.88 -11.42
N LYS A 163 -17.57 22.89 -10.80
CA LYS A 163 -18.70 23.62 -11.38
C LYS A 163 -18.21 24.60 -12.45
N ASP A 164 -19.15 25.17 -13.19
CA ASP A 164 -18.90 26.23 -14.18
C ASP A 164 -18.01 25.80 -15.35
N THR A 165 -17.95 24.49 -15.63
CA THR A 165 -17.22 23.91 -16.77
C THR A 165 -18.13 23.61 -17.97
N GLY A 166 -19.36 24.15 -17.99
CA GLY A 166 -20.36 23.78 -18.98
C GLY A 166 -20.65 22.27 -18.95
N ASP A 167 -20.62 21.64 -20.14
CA ASP A 167 -20.82 20.20 -20.27
C ASP A 167 -19.55 19.37 -20.04
N ASP A 168 -18.37 19.99 -19.98
CA ASP A 168 -17.08 19.33 -19.81
C ASP A 168 -16.93 18.63 -18.46
N TYR A 169 -16.18 17.54 -18.47
CA TYR A 169 -15.89 16.71 -17.31
C TYR A 169 -14.56 17.11 -16.68
N ALA A 170 -14.56 18.09 -15.77
CA ALA A 170 -13.42 18.38 -14.90
C ALA A 170 -13.60 17.73 -13.53
N LEU A 171 -12.87 16.65 -13.27
CA LEU A 171 -13.09 15.74 -12.14
C LEU A 171 -11.90 15.73 -11.17
N VAL A 172 -12.21 15.56 -9.89
CA VAL A 172 -11.27 15.26 -8.81
C VAL A 172 -11.70 13.93 -8.19
N GLY A 173 -10.80 12.94 -8.23
CA GLY A 173 -11.06 11.58 -7.79
C GLY A 173 -10.07 11.11 -6.73
N PHE A 174 -10.56 10.64 -5.59
CA PHE A 174 -9.73 10.04 -4.55
C PHE A 174 -9.59 8.54 -4.81
N GLN A 175 -8.38 8.12 -5.17
CA GLN A 175 -8.03 6.73 -5.43
C GLN A 175 -7.44 6.12 -4.17
N LYS A 176 -8.09 5.07 -3.68
CA LYS A 176 -7.55 4.20 -2.63
C LYS A 176 -6.46 3.29 -3.19
N GLY A 177 -5.43 3.02 -2.38
CA GLY A 177 -4.44 1.97 -2.64
C GLY A 177 -5.08 0.57 -2.67
N HIS A 178 -4.36 -0.38 -3.24
CA HIS A 178 -4.81 -1.78 -3.35
C HIS A 178 -4.84 -2.46 -1.98
N ASP A 179 -3.82 -2.20 -1.15
CA ASP A 179 -3.53 -2.93 0.08
C ASP A 179 -4.11 -2.25 1.33
N ASN A 180 -5.31 -1.65 1.19
CA ASN A 180 -5.96 -0.95 2.30
C ASN A 180 -6.64 -1.93 3.26
N SER A 181 -6.44 -1.72 4.56
CA SER A 181 -6.92 -2.61 5.62
C SER A 181 -7.68 -1.85 6.71
N ALA A 182 -8.01 -2.53 7.81
CA ALA A 182 -8.55 -1.89 9.00
C ALA A 182 -7.54 -0.99 9.73
N TRP A 183 -6.23 -1.15 9.46
CA TRP A 183 -5.13 -0.48 10.15
C TRP A 183 -4.55 0.69 9.37
N GLU A 184 -4.66 0.66 8.04
CA GLU A 184 -4.16 1.72 7.19
C GLU A 184 -5.02 1.88 5.94
N VAL A 185 -5.27 3.14 5.57
CA VAL A 185 -5.76 3.51 4.25
C VAL A 185 -4.76 4.43 3.59
N THR A 186 -4.14 3.97 2.51
CA THR A 186 -3.41 4.79 1.56
C THR A 186 -4.31 5.29 0.44
N PHE A 187 -4.05 6.51 -0.02
CA PHE A 187 -4.75 7.09 -1.15
C PHE A 187 -3.94 8.16 -1.89
N THR A 188 -4.32 8.41 -3.13
CA THR A 188 -3.87 9.53 -3.96
C THR A 188 -5.06 10.27 -4.58
N ILE A 189 -4.82 11.37 -5.29
CA ILE A 189 -5.84 12.18 -5.95
C ILE A 189 -5.54 12.23 -7.45
N ASN A 190 -6.52 11.83 -8.25
CA ASN A 190 -6.52 11.94 -9.70
C ASN A 190 -7.29 13.19 -10.14
N LEU A 191 -6.77 13.84 -11.16
CA LEU A 191 -7.36 14.99 -11.84
C LEU A 191 -7.66 14.57 -13.28
N VAL A 192 -8.87 14.85 -13.76
CA VAL A 192 -9.29 14.46 -15.10
C VAL A 192 -10.00 15.61 -15.76
N HIS A 193 -9.67 15.90 -17.02
CA HIS A 193 -10.46 16.78 -17.89
C HIS A 193 -10.78 16.07 -19.20
N VAL A 194 -12.06 15.96 -19.53
CA VAL A 194 -12.53 15.48 -20.83
C VAL A 194 -13.60 16.43 -21.35
N SER A 195 -13.43 16.95 -22.57
CA SER A 195 -14.48 17.76 -23.18
C SER A 195 -15.72 16.91 -23.50
N ALA A 196 -16.90 17.53 -23.43
CA ALA A 196 -18.15 16.81 -23.71
C ALA A 196 -18.18 16.19 -25.12
N ASP A 197 -17.66 16.92 -26.10
CA ASP A 197 -17.61 16.50 -27.50
C ASP A 197 -16.62 15.34 -27.71
N ALA A 198 -15.43 15.41 -27.10
CA ALA A 198 -14.45 14.34 -27.18
C ALA A 198 -14.99 13.05 -26.54
N TRP A 199 -15.66 13.17 -25.39
CA TRP A 199 -16.30 12.02 -24.75
C TRP A 199 -17.43 11.43 -25.60
N ALA A 200 -18.27 12.28 -26.19
CA ALA A 200 -19.34 11.84 -27.07
C ALA A 200 -18.80 11.13 -28.33
N ALA A 201 -17.67 11.58 -28.87
CA ALA A 201 -16.97 10.94 -29.98
C ALA A 201 -16.42 9.57 -29.58
N ALA A 202 -15.66 9.50 -28.48
CA ALA A 202 -15.10 8.25 -27.98
C ALA A 202 -16.19 7.20 -27.73
N ARG A 203 -17.35 7.57 -27.19
CA ARG A 203 -18.48 6.66 -26.98
C ARG A 203 -19.12 6.12 -28.26
N ARG A 204 -19.00 6.84 -29.39
CA ARG A 204 -19.45 6.31 -30.70
C ARG A 204 -18.48 5.27 -31.26
N GLU A 205 -17.19 5.44 -30.97
CA GLU A 205 -16.12 4.55 -31.43
C GLU A 205 -15.96 3.32 -30.53
N HIS A 206 -16.18 3.48 -29.23
CA HIS A 206 -15.98 2.47 -28.21
C HIS A 206 -17.28 2.20 -27.44
N SER A 207 -17.98 1.12 -27.82
CA SER A 207 -19.27 0.74 -27.23
C SER A 207 -19.19 0.30 -25.76
N TRP A 208 -17.99 0.01 -25.25
CA TRP A 208 -17.74 -0.38 -23.85
C TRP A 208 -17.62 0.82 -22.89
N LEU A 209 -17.49 2.05 -23.42
CA LEU A 209 -17.40 3.25 -22.58
C LEU A 209 -18.72 3.58 -21.90
N THR A 210 -18.64 3.92 -20.61
CA THR A 210 -19.83 4.27 -19.82
C THR A 210 -20.37 5.65 -20.17
N LYS A 211 -21.46 6.09 -19.51
CA LYS A 211 -22.06 7.40 -19.76
C LYS A 211 -21.13 8.58 -19.42
N HIS A 212 -20.23 8.41 -18.46
CA HIS A 212 -19.34 9.46 -17.96
C HIS A 212 -17.90 8.94 -17.88
N PRO A 213 -16.89 9.79 -18.07
CA PRO A 213 -15.51 9.37 -17.87
C PRO A 213 -15.26 9.00 -16.40
N SER A 214 -14.24 8.17 -16.20
CA SER A 214 -13.74 7.78 -14.89
C SER A 214 -13.06 8.97 -14.21
N HIS A 215 -13.36 9.17 -12.93
CA HIS A 215 -12.64 10.11 -12.07
C HIS A 215 -11.24 9.61 -11.68
N LEU A 216 -10.93 8.35 -11.98
CA LEU A 216 -9.62 7.73 -11.75
C LEU A 216 -8.71 7.81 -12.98
N GLY A 217 -9.19 8.38 -14.09
CA GLY A 217 -8.49 8.39 -15.37
C GLY A 217 -8.57 7.06 -16.13
N GLY A 218 -7.65 6.86 -17.06
CA GLY A 218 -7.54 5.65 -17.90
C GLY A 218 -8.51 5.57 -19.07
N ASP A 219 -9.30 6.62 -19.31
CA ASP A 219 -10.15 6.72 -20.50
C ASP A 219 -9.31 7.02 -21.76
N PRO A 220 -9.76 6.60 -22.95
CA PRO A 220 -8.99 6.75 -24.19
C PRO A 220 -8.89 8.21 -24.70
N VAL A 221 -9.55 9.16 -24.03
CA VAL A 221 -9.58 10.57 -24.43
C VAL A 221 -9.52 11.49 -23.21
N GLY A 222 -8.97 12.68 -23.41
CA GLY A 222 -8.86 13.73 -22.40
C GLY A 222 -7.52 13.75 -21.68
N TRP A 223 -7.40 14.66 -20.73
CA TRP A 223 -6.25 14.80 -19.85
C TRP A 223 -6.50 14.09 -18.52
N HIS A 224 -5.48 13.43 -18.02
CA HIS A 224 -5.46 12.80 -16.70
C HIS A 224 -4.08 13.00 -16.08
N GLU A 225 -4.07 13.32 -14.79
CA GLU A 225 -2.84 13.48 -14.02
C GLU A 225 -3.07 13.13 -12.54
N ARG A 226 -2.03 12.66 -11.86
CA ARG A 226 -2.06 12.55 -10.39
C ARG A 226 -1.59 13.84 -9.75
N ILE A 227 -2.26 14.27 -8.67
CA ILE A 227 -2.02 15.59 -8.06
C ILE A 227 -0.56 15.84 -7.68
N GLY A 228 0.19 14.81 -7.28
CA GLY A 228 1.60 14.94 -6.91
C GLY A 228 2.52 15.24 -8.11
N MET A 229 2.07 14.95 -9.33
CA MET A 229 2.79 15.33 -10.55
C MET A 229 2.66 16.83 -10.87
N LEU A 230 1.85 17.58 -10.10
CA LEU A 230 1.81 19.03 -10.15
C LEU A 230 2.84 19.70 -9.23
N ASP A 231 3.50 18.96 -8.32
CA ASP A 231 4.57 19.50 -7.46
C ASP A 231 5.84 19.82 -8.28
N ASP A 232 6.76 20.62 -7.71
CA ASP A 232 8.12 20.84 -8.23
C ASP A 232 9.17 20.42 -7.17
N PRO A 233 9.92 19.32 -7.40
CA PRO A 233 9.83 18.41 -8.54
C PRO A 233 8.56 17.52 -8.49
N PRO A 234 8.09 17.03 -9.65
CA PRO A 234 6.92 16.16 -9.70
C PRO A 234 7.21 14.81 -9.04
N ALA A 235 6.28 14.33 -8.20
CA ALA A 235 6.40 13.04 -7.52
C ALA A 235 5.03 12.37 -7.33
N ASP A 236 4.94 11.05 -7.53
CA ASP A 236 3.71 10.31 -7.29
C ASP A 236 3.40 10.26 -5.78
N ARG A 237 2.56 11.19 -5.32
CA ARG A 237 2.26 11.40 -3.91
C ARG A 237 1.12 10.50 -3.44
N TRP A 238 1.37 9.82 -2.32
CA TRP A 238 0.42 9.00 -1.59
C TRP A 238 0.39 9.42 -0.12
N TRP A 239 -0.81 9.49 0.45
CA TRP A 239 -1.00 9.71 1.89
C TRP A 239 -1.46 8.43 2.54
N ALA A 240 -1.10 8.24 3.81
CA ALA A 240 -1.61 7.18 4.66
C ALA A 240 -2.43 7.77 5.81
N LEU A 241 -3.54 7.13 6.14
CA LEU A 241 -4.30 7.37 7.36
C LEU A 241 -4.39 6.06 8.12
N ARG A 242 -3.87 6.04 9.34
CA ARG A 242 -3.91 4.89 10.26
C ARG A 242 -4.88 5.19 11.40
N THR A 243 -4.79 6.40 11.94
CA THR A 243 -5.58 6.85 13.08
C THR A 243 -6.14 8.26 12.87
N GLN A 244 -6.98 8.70 13.80
CA GLN A 244 -7.52 10.06 13.78
C GLN A 244 -6.43 11.14 13.95
N ASP A 245 -5.27 10.80 14.52
CA ASP A 245 -4.16 11.71 14.77
C ASP A 245 -3.38 12.07 13.49
N ASP A 246 -3.47 11.25 12.44
CA ASP A 246 -2.85 11.54 11.14
C ASP A 246 -3.61 12.64 10.37
N VAL A 247 -4.90 12.82 10.69
CA VAL A 247 -5.82 13.66 9.91
C VAL A 247 -5.38 15.12 9.80
N PRO A 248 -4.89 15.81 10.85
CA PRO A 248 -4.50 17.22 10.74
C PRO A 248 -3.39 17.47 9.71
N GLU A 249 -2.33 16.67 9.71
CA GLU A 249 -1.20 16.83 8.78
C GLU A 249 -1.60 16.50 7.34
N VAL A 250 -2.28 15.36 7.15
CA VAL A 250 -2.81 14.96 5.84
C VAL A 250 -3.81 15.99 5.32
N THR A 251 -4.66 16.56 6.18
CA THR A 251 -5.58 17.63 5.81
C THR A 251 -4.84 18.85 5.30
N GLN A 252 -3.81 19.31 6.02
CA GLN A 252 -3.08 20.52 5.66
C GLN A 252 -2.46 20.39 4.27
N ASP A 253 -1.79 19.27 3.98
CA ASP A 253 -1.14 19.05 2.70
C ASP A 253 -2.15 18.85 1.55
N VAL A 254 -3.16 17.99 1.75
CA VAL A 254 -4.20 17.73 0.74
C VAL A 254 -4.97 19.01 0.39
N VAL A 255 -5.39 19.80 1.39
CA VAL A 255 -6.16 21.02 1.14
C VAL A 255 -5.30 22.08 0.44
N ARG A 256 -4.03 22.21 0.82
CA ARG A 256 -3.07 23.09 0.12
C ARG A 256 -2.99 22.72 -1.36
N LEU A 257 -2.68 21.46 -1.69
CA LEU A 257 -2.55 21.02 -3.08
C LEU A 257 -3.85 21.16 -3.86
N LEU A 258 -5.00 20.87 -3.25
CA LEU A 258 -6.29 21.04 -3.92
C LEU A 258 -6.54 22.51 -4.28
N ARG A 259 -6.27 23.42 -3.35
CA ARG A 259 -6.52 24.85 -3.51
C ARG A 259 -5.53 25.51 -4.47
N ASP A 260 -4.25 25.22 -4.29
CA ASP A 260 -3.17 25.98 -4.88
C ASP A 260 -2.76 25.39 -6.24
N GLU A 261 -2.92 24.08 -6.43
CA GLU A 261 -2.46 23.39 -7.65
C GLU A 261 -3.64 22.78 -8.45
N ALA A 262 -4.41 21.88 -7.85
CA ALA A 262 -5.36 21.04 -8.59
C ALA A 262 -6.51 21.83 -9.22
N ILE A 263 -7.17 22.69 -8.45
CA ILE A 263 -8.32 23.46 -8.94
C ILE A 263 -7.89 24.51 -9.98
N PRO A 264 -6.79 25.26 -9.77
CA PRO A 264 -6.23 26.10 -10.82
C PRO A 264 -5.88 25.33 -12.10
N GLU A 265 -5.25 24.15 -11.99
CA GLU A 265 -4.90 23.37 -13.16
C GLU A 265 -6.14 22.84 -13.91
N LEU A 266 -7.15 22.34 -13.21
CA LEU A 266 -8.40 21.92 -13.86
C LEU A 266 -9.08 23.07 -14.59
N ARG A 267 -9.04 24.30 -14.04
CA ARG A 267 -9.57 25.48 -14.73
C ARG A 267 -8.79 25.83 -16.00
N ARG A 268 -7.47 25.67 -15.96
CA ARG A 268 -6.59 25.86 -17.11
C ARG A 268 -6.86 24.84 -18.21
N GLN A 269 -7.03 23.57 -17.85
CA GLN A 269 -7.44 22.51 -18.79
C GLN A 269 -8.79 22.83 -19.45
N VAL A 270 -9.79 23.24 -18.67
CA VAL A 270 -11.11 23.66 -19.19
C VAL A 270 -11.01 24.89 -20.10
N ALA A 271 -10.12 25.84 -19.79
CA ALA A 271 -9.88 27.03 -20.61
C ALA A 271 -9.04 26.75 -21.88
N GLY A 272 -8.45 25.55 -22.01
CA GLY A 272 -7.54 25.20 -23.11
C GLY A 272 -6.15 25.80 -23.00
N ASP A 273 -5.70 26.14 -21.78
CA ASP A 273 -4.37 26.73 -21.49
C ASP A 273 -3.60 25.93 -20.40
N PRO A 274 -3.29 24.64 -20.66
CA PRO A 274 -2.72 23.75 -19.65
C PRO A 274 -1.28 24.12 -19.27
N THR A 275 -0.91 24.01 -17.98
CA THR A 275 0.50 24.17 -17.56
C THR A 275 1.26 22.84 -17.58
N ALA A 276 0.55 21.73 -17.37
CA ALA A 276 1.15 20.41 -17.42
C ALA A 276 1.53 20.04 -18.87
N ARG A 277 2.81 19.71 -19.08
CA ARG A 277 3.28 19.16 -20.35
C ARG A 277 2.60 17.80 -20.57
N PRO A 278 2.21 17.44 -21.81
CA PRO A 278 1.74 16.09 -22.08
C PRO A 278 2.82 15.10 -21.66
N MET A 279 2.56 14.30 -20.64
CA MET A 279 3.37 13.13 -20.35
C MET A 279 3.11 12.09 -21.43
N TRP A 280 4.20 11.50 -21.91
CA TRP A 280 4.27 10.54 -22.99
C TRP A 280 3.31 9.36 -22.72
N HIS A 281 2.41 9.12 -23.68
CA HIS A 281 1.67 7.85 -23.81
C HIS A 281 2.61 6.72 -24.21
#